data_AF-A0A838YNH7-F1
#
_entry.id   AF-A0A838YNH7-F1
#
_cell.length_a   1.000
_cell.length_b   1.000
_cell.length_c   1.000
_cell.angle_alpha   90.00
_cell.angle_beta   90.00
_cell.angle_gamma   90.00
#
_symmetry.space_group_name_H-M   'P 1'
#
loop_
_entity.id
_entity.type
_entity.pdbx_description
1 polymer ?
#
loop_
_entity_poly.entity_id
_entity_poly.type
_entity_poly.pdbx_seq_one_letter_code
_entity_poly.pdbx_strand_id
1 'polypeptide(L)' 'MPDKITSREMQILNLIANEHTIEQIAEKLQISISTVESHRRNMFRKTGVKSVVGLIKEAIKQNWISIEST' A
#
# COMPACT_ATOMS: atom_id res chain seq x y z
N MET A 1 -17.25 -6.39 -9.43
CA MET A 1 -16.79 -5.05 -9.00
C MET A 1 -15.31 -5.17 -8.69
N PRO A 2 -14.42 -4.25 -9.12
CA PRO A 2 -13.01 -4.33 -8.74
C PRO A 2 -12.93 -4.31 -7.20
N ASP A 3 -12.34 -5.34 -6.61
CA ASP A 3 -12.31 -5.50 -5.15
C ASP A 3 -11.74 -4.25 -4.50
N LYS A 4 -12.49 -3.65 -3.58
CA LYS A 4 -12.01 -2.49 -2.82
C LYS A 4 -10.72 -2.84 -2.08
N ILE A 5 -9.84 -1.86 -1.98
CA ILE A 5 -8.69 -1.92 -1.08
C ILE A 5 -9.21 -2.08 0.34
N THR A 6 -8.69 -3.08 1.05
CA THR A 6 -9.05 -3.35 2.45
C THR A 6 -8.30 -2.40 3.38
N SER A 7 -8.78 -2.25 4.61
CA SER A 7 -8.12 -1.41 5.62
C SER A 7 -6.66 -1.80 5.87
N ARG A 8 -6.33 -3.09 5.79
CA ARG A 8 -4.94 -3.58 5.96
C ARG A 8 -4.04 -3.22 4.79
N GLU A 9 -4.55 -3.35 3.57
CA GLU A 9 -3.86 -2.89 2.36
C GLU A 9 -3.66 -1.37 2.38
N MET A 10 -4.65 -0.61 2.89
CA MET A 10 -4.56 0.84 3.05
C MET A 10 -3.52 1.26 4.09
N GLN A 11 -3.39 0.53 5.21
CA GLN A 11 -2.30 0.75 6.17
C GLN A 11 -0.92 0.56 5.53
N ILE A 12 -0.75 -0.53 4.77
CA ILE A 12 0.50 -0.80 4.06
C ILE A 12 0.79 0.31 3.05
N LEU A 13 -0.22 0.72 2.28
CA LEU A 13 -0.11 1.78 1.28
C LEU A 13 0.27 3.13 1.91
N ASN A 14 -0.27 3.45 3.08
CA ASN A 14 0.08 4.65 3.82
C ASN A 14 1.54 4.63 4.28
N LEU A 15 2.00 3.50 4.83
CA LEU A 15 3.40 3.36 5.24
C LEU A 15 4.37 3.43 4.04
N ILE A 16 3.98 2.84 2.91
CA ILE A 16 4.70 2.98 1.63
C ILE A 16 4.79 4.44 1.20
N ALA A 17 3.70 5.20 1.33
CA ALA A 17 3.68 6.63 0.97
C ALA A 17 4.56 7.48 1.91
N ASN A 18 4.76 7.03 3.14
CA ASN A 18 5.71 7.59 4.10
C ASN A 18 7.12 7.00 3.95
N GLU A 19 7.47 6.50 2.75
CA GLU A 19 8.80 5.98 2.40
C GLU A 19 9.33 4.84 3.28
N HIS A 20 8.45 4.07 3.93
CA HIS A 20 8.88 2.92 4.72
C HIS A 20 9.26 1.74 3.82
N THR A 21 10.33 1.02 4.18
CA THR A 21 10.71 -0.23 3.50
C THR A 21 9.78 -1.38 3.88
N ILE A 22 9.81 -2.47 3.11
CA ILE A 22 8.98 -3.66 3.40
C ILE A 22 9.28 -4.28 4.76
N GLU A 23 10.53 -4.20 5.22
CA GLU A 23 10.99 -4.63 6.53
C GLU A 23 10.40 -3.75 7.63
N GLN A 24 10.48 -2.42 7.48
CA GLN A 24 9.90 -1.47 8.44
C GLN A 24 8.39 -1.59 8.51
N ILE A 25 7.72 -1.85 7.39
CA ILE A 25 6.28 -2.08 7.34
C ILE A 25 5.92 -3.36 8.08
N ALA A 26 6.67 -4.45 7.82
CA ALA A 26 6.50 -5.73 8.48
C ALA A 26 6.62 -5.59 10.00
N GLU A 27 7.66 -4.88 10.46
CA GLU A 27 7.88 -4.59 11.88
C GLU A 27 6.74 -3.76 12.49
N LYS A 28 6.38 -2.63 11.87
CA LYS A 28 5.31 -1.73 12.37
C LYS A 28 3.95 -2.41 12.44
N LEU A 29 3.65 -3.28 11.49
CA LEU A 29 2.38 -3.98 11.41
C LEU A 29 2.41 -5.34 12.14
N GLN A 30 3.54 -5.73 12.72
CA GLN A 30 3.77 -7.00 13.39
C GLN A 30 3.38 -8.21 12.52
N ILE A 31 3.80 -8.19 11.26
CA ILE A 31 3.56 -9.26 10.26
C ILE A 31 4.84 -9.61 9.53
N SER A 32 4.86 -10.77 8.87
CA SER A 32 6.02 -11.17 8.06
C SER A 32 6.14 -10.33 6.78
N ILE A 33 7.37 -10.16 6.30
CA ILE A 33 7.67 -9.49 5.01
C ILE A 33 6.89 -10.16 3.87
N SER A 34 6.80 -11.49 3.86
CA SER A 34 6.01 -12.26 2.88
C SER A 34 4.51 -11.93 2.92
N THR A 35 3.97 -11.57 4.08
CA THR A 35 2.59 -11.10 4.24
C THR A 35 2.43 -9.71 3.61
N VAL A 36 3.38 -8.80 3.82
CA VAL A 36 3.41 -7.47 3.18
C VAL A 36 3.45 -7.61 1.66
N GLU A 37 4.29 -8.48 1.13
CA GLU A 37 4.35 -8.77 -0.31
C GLU A 37 3.04 -9.33 -0.87
N SER A 38 2.40 -10.22 -0.11
CA SER A 38 1.12 -10.81 -0.51
C SER A 38 0.04 -9.74 -0.59
N HIS A 39 -0.02 -8.83 0.37
CA HIS A 39 -0.90 -7.66 0.32
C HIS A 39 -0.57 -6.75 -0.87
N ARG A 40 0.71 -6.46 -1.14
CA ARG A 40 1.12 -5.67 -2.32
C ARG A 40 0.67 -6.30 -3.63
N ARG A 41 0.85 -7.62 -3.79
CA ARG A 41 0.37 -8.37 -4.96
C ARG A 41 -1.14 -8.28 -5.13
N ASN A 42 -1.90 -8.39 -4.04
CA ASN A 42 -3.35 -8.20 -4.09
C ASN A 42 -3.71 -6.76 -4.47
N MET A 43 -3.05 -5.74 -3.90
CA MET A 43 -3.27 -4.34 -4.29
C MET A 43 -3.00 -4.10 -5.78
N PHE A 44 -1.91 -4.65 -6.33
CA PHE A 44 -1.62 -4.57 -7.76
C PHE A 44 -2.71 -5.22 -8.61
N ARG A 45 -3.18 -6.41 -8.23
CA ARG A 45 -4.28 -7.08 -8.93
C ARG A 45 -5.57 -6.27 -8.89
N LYS A 46 -5.87 -5.63 -7.77
CA LYS A 46 -7.09 -4.84 -7.55
C LYS A 46 -7.10 -3.50 -8.28
N THR A 47 -5.97 -2.82 -8.28
CA THR A 47 -5.82 -1.46 -8.85
C THR A 47 -5.36 -1.48 -10.31
N GLY A 48 -4.82 -2.60 -10.80
CA GLY A 48 -4.29 -2.75 -12.15
C GLY A 48 -2.94 -2.05 -12.37
N VAL A 49 -2.34 -1.46 -11.33
CA VAL A 49 -1.05 -0.78 -11.43
C VAL A 49 0.12 -1.77 -11.36
N LYS A 50 1.25 -1.39 -11.97
CA LYS A 50 2.42 -2.26 -12.13
C LYS A 50 3.60 -1.91 -11.22
N SER A 51 3.50 -0.83 -10.46
CA SER A 51 4.60 -0.34 -9.62
C SER A 51 4.08 0.33 -8.35
N VAL A 52 4.93 0.39 -7.33
CA VAL A 52 4.63 1.06 -6.05
C VAL A 52 4.28 2.53 -6.26
N VAL A 53 5.03 3.23 -7.12
CA VAL A 53 4.72 4.60 -7.52
C VAL A 53 3.34 4.69 -8.15
N GLY A 54 2.95 3.70 -8.97
CA GLY A 54 1.61 3.59 -9.51
C GLY A 54 0.54 3.42 -8.42
N LEU A 55 0.81 2.58 -7.41
CA LEU A 55 -0.09 2.43 -6.26
C LEU A 55 -0.27 3.75 -5.50
N ILE A 56 0.82 4.47 -5.23
CA ILE A 56 0.76 5.78 -4.55
C ILE A 56 -0.05 6.78 -5.38
N LYS A 57 0.22 6.89 -6.69
CA LYS A 57 -0.52 7.78 -7.59
C LYS A 57 -2.01 7.46 -7.61
N GLU A 58 -2.36 6.19 -7.71
CA GLU A 58 -3.78 5.77 -7.69
C GLU A 58 -4.40 6.06 -6.32
N ALA A 59 -3.68 5.85 -5.22
CA ALA A 59 -4.15 6.13 -3.88
C ALA A 59 -4.44 7.62 -3.66
N ILE A 60 -3.58 8.51 -4.16
CA ILE A 60 -3.80 9.96 -4.13
C ILE A 60 -5.02 10.32 -4.99
N LYS A 61 -5.10 9.78 -6.21
CA LYS A 61 -6.21 10.02 -7.15
C LYS A 61 -7.56 9.59 -6.56
N GLN A 62 -7.59 8.49 -5.82
CA GLN A 62 -8.76 7.96 -5.14
C GLN A 62 -8.96 8.57 -3.72
N ASN A 63 -8.09 9.50 -3.32
CA ASN A 63 -8.13 10.19 -2.03
C ASN A 63 -8.05 9.25 -0.81
N TRP A 64 -7.34 8.12 -0.95
CA TRP A 64 -7.13 7.11 0.11
C TRP A 64 -6.02 7.48 1.08
N ILE A 65 -5.04 8.25 0.62
CA ILE A 65 -3.89 8.70 1.42
C ILE A 65 -3.70 10.19 1.21
N SER A 66 -3.27 10.88 2.25
CA SER A 66 -2.78 12.25 2.19
C SER A 66 -1.28 12.21 2.44
N ILE A 67 -0.49 12.65 1.46
CA ILE A 67 0.93 12.86 1.68
C ILE A 67 1.05 14.21 2.35
N GLU A 68 1.25 14.22 3.67
CA GLU A 68 1.58 15.44 4.39
C GLU A 68 3.03 15.81 4.04
N SER A 69 3.19 16.72 3.07
CA SER A 69 4.46 17.39 2.84
C SER A 69 4.76 18.24 4.07
N THR A 70 5.64 17.76 4.95
CA THR A 70 6.28 18.59 5.98
C THR A 70 7.34 19.47 5.34
#